data_AF-A0AAE1WTH2-F1
#
_entry.id   AF-A0AAE1WTH2-F1
#
_cell.length_a   1.000
_cell.length_b   1.000
_cell.length_c   1.000
_cell.angle_alpha   90.00
_cell.angle_beta   90.00
_cell.angle_gamma   90.00
#
_symmetry.space_group_name_H-M   'P 1'
#
loop_
_entity.id
_entity.type
_entity.pdbx_description
1 polymer ?
#
loop_
_entity_poly.entity_id
_entity_poly.type
_entity_poly.pdbx_seq_one_letter_code
_entity_poly.pdbx_strand_id
1 'polypeptide(L)'
;MLVMMCILWVLEIGSENPDIFFTDKEGRRNQECLSWGIDNERVRTALEVYFEYMESFHAEFFMDGLITEIEIGIGPCGELRYPSYPAKHGWKYHGIGEFQFYNKYLSKSLRMQQKKGGKYCGRKPEGTGSYNSRPHDTKFFCHGGE
;
A
#
# COMPACT_ATOMS: atom_id res chain seq x y z
N MET A 1 -1.64 -2.48 -20.32
CA MET A 1 -1.58 -2.58 -18.85
C MET A 1 -0.61 -3.68 -18.42
N LEU A 2 0.59 -3.31 -17.97
CA LEU A 2 1.55 -4.24 -17.36
C LEU A 2 1.38 -4.15 -15.84
N VAL A 3 0.54 -5.02 -15.28
CA VAL A 3 0.40 -5.14 -13.83
C VAL A 3 1.42 -6.16 -13.36
N MET A 4 2.51 -5.69 -12.75
CA MET A 4 3.46 -6.59 -12.10
C MET A 4 2.83 -7.07 -10.78
N MET A 5 1.99 -8.09 -10.88
CA MET A 5 1.40 -8.78 -9.74
C MET A 5 2.53 -9.47 -8.95
N CYS A 6 2.50 -9.42 -7.61
CA CYS A 6 3.57 -9.93 -6.74
C CYS A 6 4.11 -11.29 -7.22
N ILE A 7 5.31 -11.27 -7.82
CA ILE A 7 5.99 -12.44 -8.36
C ILE A 7 6.25 -13.43 -7.20
N LEU A 8 6.24 -14.74 -7.46
CA LEU A 8 6.37 -15.80 -6.44
C LEU A 8 7.50 -15.55 -5.41
N TRP A 9 8.66 -15.06 -5.86
CA TRP A 9 9.79 -14.74 -4.97
C TRP A 9 9.50 -13.61 -3.97
N VAL A 10 8.62 -12.66 -4.32
CA VAL A 10 8.16 -11.59 -3.40
C VAL A 10 7.31 -12.18 -2.28
N LEU A 11 6.50 -13.20 -2.59
CA LEU A 11 5.72 -13.92 -1.58
C LEU A 11 6.61 -14.71 -0.63
N GLU A 12 7.72 -15.28 -1.12
CA GLU A 12 8.73 -15.95 -0.30
C GLU A 12 9.40 -14.98 0.68
N ILE A 13 9.86 -13.82 0.21
CA ILE A 13 10.38 -12.77 1.10
C ILE A 13 9.31 -12.32 2.09
N GLY A 14 8.06 -12.24 1.66
CA GLY A 14 6.93 -11.89 2.49
C GLY A 14 6.61 -12.92 3.58
N SER A 15 7.03 -14.18 3.40
CA SER A 15 6.90 -15.22 4.42
C SER A 15 7.90 -15.03 5.57
N GLU A 16 9.11 -14.55 5.26
CA GLU A 16 10.13 -14.22 6.25
C GLU A 16 9.92 -12.83 6.88
N ASN A 17 9.43 -11.88 6.08
CA ASN A 17 9.21 -10.49 6.47
C ASN A 17 7.82 -10.00 6.05
N PRO A 18 6.76 -10.31 6.83
CA PRO A 18 5.38 -9.94 6.47
C PRO A 18 5.11 -8.43 6.46
N ASP A 19 6.01 -7.62 7.02
CA ASP A 19 5.89 -6.16 7.00
C ASP A 19 6.20 -5.52 5.64
N ILE A 20 6.63 -6.30 4.64
CA ILE A 20 6.74 -5.80 3.26
C ILE A 20 5.37 -5.47 2.65
N PHE A 21 4.28 -5.97 3.24
CA PHE A 21 2.92 -5.77 2.76
C PHE A 21 2.20 -4.63 3.47
N PHE A 22 1.19 -4.06 2.81
CA PHE A 22 0.23 -3.17 3.46
C PHE A 22 -0.50 -3.91 4.58
N THR A 23 -0.80 -3.18 5.66
CA THR A 23 -1.29 -3.80 6.90
C THR A 23 -2.33 -2.93 7.57
N ASP A 24 -3.46 -3.53 7.91
CA ASP A 24 -4.52 -2.85 8.65
C ASP A 24 -4.28 -2.84 10.16
N LYS A 25 -5.16 -2.17 10.90
CA LYS A 25 -5.03 -2.03 12.36
C LYS A 25 -5.10 -3.38 13.12
N GLU A 26 -5.71 -4.40 12.51
CA GLU A 26 -5.82 -5.77 13.05
C GLU A 26 -4.60 -6.63 12.69
N GLY A 27 -3.65 -6.08 11.93
CA GLY A 27 -2.42 -6.77 11.53
C GLY A 27 -2.59 -7.67 10.30
N ARG A 28 -3.74 -7.63 9.61
CA ARG A 28 -3.95 -8.41 8.38
C ARG A 28 -3.11 -7.83 7.26
N ARG A 29 -2.47 -8.71 6.47
CA ARG A 29 -1.52 -8.35 5.41
C ARG A 29 -2.15 -8.49 4.04
N ASN A 30 -2.11 -7.44 3.23
CA ASN A 30 -2.51 -7.53 1.83
C ASN A 30 -1.32 -7.90 0.94
N GLN A 31 -1.35 -9.11 0.38
CA GLN A 31 -0.28 -9.67 -0.46
C GLN A 31 -0.37 -9.30 -1.95
N GLU A 32 -1.37 -8.50 -2.35
CA GLU A 32 -1.57 -8.09 -3.75
C GLU A 32 -0.51 -7.08 -4.21
N CYS A 33 0.10 -6.34 -3.29
CA CYS A 33 1.13 -5.34 -3.60
C CYS A 33 2.07 -5.10 -2.42
N LEU A 34 3.30 -4.67 -2.75
CA LEU A 34 4.29 -4.22 -1.78
C LEU A 34 3.89 -2.87 -1.17
N SER A 35 4.18 -2.71 0.11
CA SER A 35 3.96 -1.45 0.82
C SER A 35 5.06 -0.45 0.49
N TRP A 36 4.69 0.80 0.16
CA TRP A 36 5.63 1.90 -0.09
C TRP A 36 6.61 2.18 1.05
N GLY A 37 6.32 1.71 2.27
CA GLY A 37 7.25 1.77 3.39
C GLY A 37 8.59 1.09 3.15
N ILE A 38 8.67 0.13 2.23
CA ILE A 38 9.92 -0.59 1.92
C ILE A 38 10.70 -0.01 0.74
N ASP A 39 10.21 1.04 0.08
CA ASP A 39 10.85 1.61 -1.11
C ASP A 39 12.28 2.12 -0.82
N ASN A 40 12.58 2.48 0.43
CA ASN A 40 13.88 2.99 0.86
C ASN A 40 14.65 2.02 1.78
N GLU A 41 14.20 0.78 1.94
CA GLU A 41 14.83 -0.19 2.84
C GLU A 41 15.79 -1.11 2.07
N ARG A 42 16.94 -1.47 2.69
CA ARG A 42 18.07 -2.22 2.10
C ARG A 42 17.79 -3.73 1.85
N VAL A 43 16.62 -4.05 1.35
CA VAL A 43 16.43 -5.23 0.50
C VAL A 43 16.67 -4.74 -0.94
N ARG A 44 16.95 -5.56 -1.96
CA ARG A 44 16.88 -5.04 -3.36
C ARG A 44 15.60 -4.24 -3.48
N THR A 45 15.71 -2.92 -3.67
CA THR A 45 14.59 -2.05 -3.36
C THR A 45 13.45 -2.43 -4.30
N ALA A 46 12.19 -2.37 -3.85
CA ALA A 46 11.07 -2.68 -4.73
C ALA A 46 11.20 -1.90 -6.06
N LEU A 47 11.69 -0.66 -5.98
CA LEU A 47 12.02 0.22 -7.09
C LEU A 47 13.10 -0.32 -8.04
N GLU A 48 14.18 -0.94 -7.54
CA GLU A 48 15.20 -1.56 -8.38
C GLU A 48 14.60 -2.68 -9.25
N VAL A 49 13.71 -3.49 -8.68
CA VAL A 49 13.02 -4.55 -9.45
C VAL A 49 12.09 -3.95 -10.50
N TYR A 50 11.31 -2.93 -10.14
CA TYR A 50 10.48 -2.22 -11.12
C TYR A 50 11.34 -1.64 -12.24
N PHE A 51 12.48 -1.04 -11.91
CA PHE A 51 13.40 -0.45 -12.86
C PHE A 51 14.00 -1.50 -13.81
N GLU A 52 14.57 -2.58 -13.27
CA GLU A 52 15.13 -3.69 -14.07
C GLU A 52 14.06 -4.29 -15.01
N TYR A 53 12.82 -4.43 -14.54
CA TYR A 53 11.71 -4.93 -15.37
C TYR A 53 11.36 -3.97 -16.51
N MET A 54 11.24 -2.67 -16.22
CA MET A 54 10.94 -1.65 -17.23
C MET A 54 12.07 -1.52 -18.25
N GLU A 55 13.32 -1.58 -17.83
CA GLU A 55 14.49 -1.60 -18.71
C GLU A 55 14.48 -2.81 -19.64
N SER A 56 14.22 -4.01 -19.11
CA SER A 56 14.08 -5.24 -19.91
C SER A 56 12.94 -5.13 -20.91
N PHE A 57 11.79 -4.59 -20.49
CA PHE A 57 10.64 -4.40 -21.37
C PHE A 57 10.94 -3.41 -22.49
N HIS A 58 11.63 -2.31 -22.16
CA HIS A 58 12.05 -1.32 -23.14
C HIS A 58 13.00 -1.93 -24.19
N ALA A 59 14.01 -2.69 -23.74
CA ALA A 59 14.99 -3.30 -24.62
C ALA A 59 14.40 -4.33 -25.59
N GLU A 60 13.40 -5.12 -25.16
CA GLU A 60 12.82 -6.17 -25.98
C GLU A 60 11.66 -5.71 -26.87
N PHE A 61 10.81 -4.80 -26.40
CA PHE A 61 9.50 -4.56 -27.02
C PHE A 61 9.28 -3.14 -27.55
N PHE A 62 10.12 -2.17 -27.23
CA PHE A 62 9.85 -0.75 -27.53
C PHE A 62 10.38 -0.26 -28.88
N MET A 63 11.02 -1.12 -29.67
CA MET A 63 11.81 -0.71 -30.84
C MET A 63 10.99 -0.29 -32.07
N ASP A 64 9.73 -0.73 -32.21
CA ASP A 64 8.99 -0.64 -33.48
C ASP A 64 7.82 0.37 -33.47
N GLY A 65 7.68 1.19 -32.43
CA GLY A 65 6.60 2.21 -32.35
C GLY A 65 5.18 1.65 -32.24
N LEU A 66 5.04 0.33 -32.01
CA LEU A 66 3.76 -0.36 -31.83
C LEU A 66 3.10 -0.04 -30.48
N ILE A 67 3.91 0.19 -29.45
CA ILE A 67 3.43 0.50 -28.10
C ILE A 67 3.24 2.02 -28.00
N THR A 68 1.99 2.44 -27.85
CA THR A 68 1.62 3.87 -27.77
C THR A 68 1.49 4.39 -26.34
N GLU A 69 1.39 3.49 -25.36
CA GLU A 69 1.12 3.84 -23.97
C GLU A 69 1.69 2.80 -23.00
N ILE A 70 2.17 3.29 -21.84
CA ILE A 70 2.61 2.47 -20.71
C ILE A 70 1.86 2.92 -19.46
N GLU A 71 1.22 1.97 -18.79
CA GLU A 71 0.63 2.18 -17.48
C GLU A 71 1.47 1.45 -16.43
N ILE A 72 2.00 2.20 -15.47
CA ILE A 72 2.82 1.66 -14.38
C ILE A 72 1.95 1.43 -13.16
N GLY A 73 1.73 0.17 -12.82
CA GLY A 73 0.99 -0.20 -11.63
C GLY A 73 1.80 0.02 -10.35
N ILE A 74 1.32 0.89 -9.45
CA ILE A 74 2.02 1.26 -8.19
C ILE A 74 1.22 0.93 -6.92
N GLY A 75 0.25 0.01 -7.04
CA GLY A 75 -0.59 -0.42 -5.93
C GLY A 75 -1.57 -1.53 -6.32
N PRO A 76 -2.57 -1.80 -5.47
CA PRO A 76 -3.54 -2.87 -5.70
C PRO A 76 -4.34 -2.61 -6.98
N CYS A 77 -4.50 -3.66 -7.79
CA CYS A 77 -5.12 -3.56 -9.13
C CYS A 77 -4.41 -2.59 -10.09
N GLY A 78 -3.14 -2.24 -9.83
CA GLY A 78 -2.38 -1.27 -10.64
C GLY A 78 -2.68 0.19 -10.31
N GLU A 79 -3.55 0.48 -9.35
CA GLU A 79 -3.95 1.84 -9.01
C GLU A 79 -3.06 2.45 -7.91
N LEU A 80 -2.81 3.76 -7.99
CA LEU A 80 -2.15 4.51 -6.91
C LEU A 80 -3.10 4.71 -5.74
N ARG A 81 -3.21 3.70 -4.88
CA ARG A 81 -4.01 3.76 -3.67
C ARG A 81 -3.55 2.77 -2.61
N TYR A 82 -3.99 2.99 -1.39
CA TYR A 82 -3.95 1.94 -0.37
C TYR A 82 -5.00 0.85 -0.67
N PRO A 83 -4.75 -0.41 -0.28
CA PRO A 83 -5.76 -1.47 -0.34
C PRO A 83 -6.79 -1.33 0.80
N SER A 84 -7.50 -0.21 0.86
CA SER A 84 -8.37 0.17 1.99
C SER A 84 -9.74 -0.54 2.02
N TYR A 85 -10.13 -1.19 0.92
CA TYR A 85 -11.40 -1.92 0.77
C TYR A 85 -11.21 -3.34 0.19
N PRO A 86 -10.36 -4.19 0.80
CA PRO A 86 -10.09 -5.52 0.26
C PRO A 86 -11.28 -6.45 0.51
N ALA A 87 -11.88 -6.97 -0.56
CA ALA A 87 -12.96 -7.97 -0.46
C ALA A 87 -12.51 -9.21 0.34
N LYS A 88 -11.22 -9.58 0.24
CA LYS A 88 -10.59 -10.66 1.01
C LYS A 88 -10.69 -10.47 2.53
N HIS A 89 -10.73 -9.23 3.02
CA HIS A 89 -10.89 -8.96 4.46
C HIS A 89 -12.34 -8.65 4.84
N GLY A 90 -13.31 -9.01 3.99
CA GLY A 90 -14.74 -8.90 4.29
C GLY A 90 -15.31 -7.49 4.14
N TRP A 91 -14.59 -6.56 3.49
CA TRP A 91 -15.16 -5.28 3.10
C TRP A 91 -16.30 -5.49 2.09
N LYS A 92 -17.39 -4.74 2.26
CA LYS A 92 -18.54 -4.70 1.36
C LYS A 92 -18.93 -3.25 1.10
N TYR A 93 -19.31 -2.96 -0.14
CA TYR A 93 -19.89 -1.66 -0.47
C TYR A 93 -21.15 -1.41 0.38
N HIS A 94 -21.35 -0.26 0.99
CA HIS A 94 -20.62 1.02 0.91
C HIS A 94 -19.78 1.33 2.18
N GLY A 95 -19.07 0.34 2.72
CA GLY A 95 -18.24 0.50 3.91
C GLY A 95 -17.11 1.53 3.73
N ILE A 96 -16.73 2.22 4.80
CA ILE A 96 -15.70 3.28 4.78
C ILE A 96 -14.27 2.79 4.51
N GLY A 97 -14.00 1.49 4.66
CA GLY A 97 -12.66 0.94 4.53
C GLY A 97 -11.81 1.09 5.80
N GLU A 98 -10.53 0.73 5.72
CA GLU A 98 -9.56 0.93 6.81
C GLU A 98 -8.20 1.43 6.32
N PHE A 99 -7.52 2.17 7.20
CA PHE A 99 -6.14 2.60 7.00
C PHE A 99 -5.16 1.42 6.94
N GLN A 100 -4.22 1.44 5.99
CA GLN A 100 -3.36 0.30 5.64
C GLN A 100 -1.86 0.50 5.95
N PHE A 101 -1.52 1.45 6.84
CA PHE A 101 -0.14 1.84 7.12
C PHE A 101 0.45 1.22 8.41
N TYR A 102 -0.14 0.14 8.94
CA TYR A 102 0.25 -0.41 10.24
C TYR A 102 1.48 -1.31 10.22
N ASN A 103 2.08 -1.59 9.06
CA ASN A 103 3.37 -2.32 9.00
C ASN A 103 4.48 -1.53 9.69
N LYS A 104 5.56 -2.23 10.05
CA LYS A 104 6.66 -1.63 10.82
C LYS A 104 7.30 -0.43 10.12
N TYR A 105 7.40 -0.44 8.79
CA TYR A 105 8.11 0.57 8.02
C TYR A 105 7.32 1.89 7.95
N LEU A 106 6.06 1.83 7.52
CA LEU A 106 5.18 2.98 7.49
C LEU A 106 4.88 3.51 8.91
N SER A 107 4.70 2.62 9.89
CA SER A 107 4.55 3.03 11.30
C SER A 107 5.80 3.74 11.83
N LYS A 108 7.00 3.30 11.44
CA LYS A 108 8.27 3.97 11.80
C LYS A 108 8.35 5.36 11.15
N SER A 109 8.02 5.48 9.86
CA SER A 109 7.96 6.77 9.15
C SER A 109 6.99 7.73 9.85
N LEU A 110 5.78 7.26 10.18
CA LEU A 110 4.77 8.05 10.89
C LEU A 110 5.29 8.55 12.25
N ARG A 111 5.94 7.68 13.03
CA ARG A 111 6.57 8.05 14.32
C ARG A 111 7.70 9.09 14.15
N MET A 112 8.47 9.02 13.06
CA MET A 112 9.49 10.04 12.79
C MET A 112 8.86 11.40 12.48
N GLN A 113 7.77 11.42 11.72
CA GLN A 113 7.02 12.65 11.45
C GLN A 113 6.38 13.22 12.73
N GLN A 114 5.87 12.36 13.61
CA GLN A 114 5.33 12.78 14.90
C GLN A 114 6.36 13.51 15.77
N LYS A 115 7.63 13.09 15.73
CA LYS A 115 8.71 13.76 16.47
C LYS A 115 9.10 15.12 15.88
N LYS A 116 8.90 15.32 14.58
CA LYS A 116 9.28 16.53 13.85
C LYS A 116 8.16 17.57 13.82
N GLY A 117 6.91 17.13 13.86
CA GLY A 117 5.74 18.00 13.79
C GLY A 117 5.18 18.39 15.17
N GLY A 118 4.13 19.22 15.15
CA GLY A 118 3.38 19.61 16.33
C GLY A 118 2.42 18.51 16.83
N LYS A 119 1.61 18.84 17.85
CA LYS A 119 0.70 17.94 18.60
C LYS A 119 -0.19 17.02 17.75
N TYR A 120 -0.50 17.41 16.51
CA TYR A 120 -1.41 16.71 15.60
C TYR A 120 -0.71 15.95 14.46
N CYS A 121 0.61 16.09 14.31
CA CYS A 121 1.35 15.46 13.22
C CYS A 121 1.73 14.03 13.59
N GLY A 122 1.57 13.08 12.67
CA GLY A 122 2.11 11.72 12.81
C GLY A 122 1.49 10.86 13.92
N ARG A 123 0.34 11.23 14.49
CA ARG A 123 -0.40 10.35 15.40
C ARG A 123 -1.19 9.32 14.58
N LYS A 124 -1.27 8.09 15.08
CA LYS A 124 -2.21 7.11 14.51
C LYS A 124 -3.65 7.60 14.76
N PRO A 125 -4.53 7.57 13.77
CA PRO A 125 -5.91 7.96 13.93
C PRO A 125 -6.62 6.97 14.86
N GLU A 126 -7.44 7.50 15.77
CA GLU A 126 -8.22 6.73 16.71
C GLU A 126 -9.71 6.81 16.32
N GLY A 127 -10.52 5.86 16.79
CA GLY A 127 -11.97 5.90 16.54
C GLY A 127 -12.38 5.83 15.06
N THR A 128 -11.57 5.20 14.21
CA THR A 128 -11.76 5.12 12.75
C THR A 128 -12.81 4.10 12.30
N GLY A 129 -13.50 3.42 13.22
CA GLY A 129 -14.42 2.32 12.88
C GLY A 129 -13.69 1.12 12.28
N SER A 130 -14.42 0.26 11.56
CA SER A 130 -13.90 -0.88 10.80
C SER A 130 -14.31 -0.79 9.33
N TYR A 131 -13.84 -1.73 8.49
CA TYR A 131 -14.10 -1.76 7.04
C TYR A 131 -15.54 -1.43 6.64
N ASN A 132 -16.53 -1.94 7.37
CA ASN A 132 -17.95 -1.83 7.05
C ASN A 132 -18.72 -0.80 7.90
N SER A 133 -18.03 -0.02 8.73
CA SER A 133 -18.66 1.10 9.45
C SER A 133 -19.19 2.16 8.49
N ARG A 134 -20.13 2.98 8.96
CA ARG A 134 -20.55 4.21 8.26
C ARG A 134 -19.80 5.40 8.83
N PRO A 135 -19.59 6.49 8.05
CA PRO A 135 -18.82 7.64 8.53
C PRO A 135 -19.34 8.19 9.87
N HIS A 136 -20.66 8.36 9.99
CA HIS A 136 -21.32 8.90 11.18
C HIS A 136 -21.23 8.00 12.42
N ASP A 137 -20.93 6.70 12.25
CA ASP A 137 -20.78 5.76 13.36
C ASP A 137 -19.36 5.79 13.97
N THR A 138 -18.44 6.54 13.36
CA THR A 138 -17.04 6.61 13.77
C THR A 138 -16.74 7.95 14.43
N LYS A 139 -15.78 8.00 15.36
CA LYS A 139 -15.35 9.27 15.97
C LYS A 139 -14.46 10.09 15.03
N PHE A 140 -13.80 9.42 14.09
CA PHE A 140 -12.88 10.05 13.15
C PHE A 140 -13.60 10.68 11.96
N PHE A 141 -14.57 9.98 11.35
CA PHE A 141 -15.23 10.43 10.12
C PHE A 141 -16.61 11.07 10.37
N CYS A 142 -17.09 11.16 11.61
CA CYS A 142 -18.33 11.86 11.90
C CYS A 142 -18.18 13.38 11.70
N HIS A 143 -19.30 14.09 11.62
CA HIS A 143 -19.27 15.53 11.47
C HIS A 143 -18.67 16.19 12.72
N GLY A 144 -17.59 16.95 12.55
CA GLY A 144 -16.82 17.48 13.68
C GLY A 144 -15.98 16.44 14.42
N GLY A 145 -15.71 15.29 13.78
CA GLY A 145 -14.76 14.28 14.25
C GLY A 145 -13.34 14.83 14.42
N GLU A 146 -12.47 14.00 15.02
CA GLU A 146 -11.08 14.37 15.39
C GLU A 146 -10.29 15.14 14.31
#